data_AF-A0A401XIG8-F1
#
_entry.id   AF-A0A401XIG8-F1
#
_cell.length_a   1.000
_cell.length_b   1.000
_cell.length_c   1.000
_cell.angle_alpha   90.00
_cell.angle_beta   90.00
_cell.angle_gamma   90.00
#
_symmetry.space_group_name_H-M   'P 1'
#
loop_
_entity.id
_entity.type
_entity.pdbx_description
1 polymer ?
#
loop_
_entity_poly.entity_id
_entity_poly.type
_entity_poly.pdbx_seq_one_letter_code
_entity_poly.pdbx_strand_id
1 'polypeptide(L)'
;MKVIKCSNCKQWTDNDKKHCLFCGFEHHKQQKIEREHLKKPLDAGFPFIKIQQTDPIFIKAGKGVVLFFQIIVYGIVSLIMYLASSVVH
;
A
#
# COMPACT_ATOMS: atom_id res chain seq x y z
N MET A 1 -1.26 31.16 15.53
CA MET A 1 -0.05 30.94 14.71
C MET A 1 0.76 29.84 15.39
N LYS A 2 0.96 28.69 14.74
CA LYS A 2 1.80 27.60 15.28
C LYS A 2 3.20 27.74 14.70
N VAL A 3 4.21 27.91 15.56
CA VAL A 3 5.62 27.99 15.14
C VAL A 3 6.30 26.66 15.43
N ILE A 4 7.15 26.21 14.51
CA ILE A 4 7.95 24.98 14.64
C ILE A 4 9.43 25.32 14.48
N LYS A 5 10.28 24.61 15.21
CA LYS A 5 11.73 24.71 15.03
C LYS A 5 12.13 23.90 13.80
N CYS A 6 12.77 24.55 12.82
CA CYS A 6 13.26 23.87 11.62
C CYS A 6 14.35 22.86 11.99
N SER A 7 14.20 21.61 11.52
CA SER A 7 15.17 20.54 11.77
C SER A 7 16.55 20.82 11.16
N ASN A 8 16.61 21.57 10.05
CA ASN A 8 17.84 21.85 9.32
C ASN A 8 18.62 23.05 9.87
N CYS A 9 18.00 24.24 9.91
CA CYS A 9 18.68 25.46 10.34
C CYS A 9 18.45 25.82 11.83
N LYS A 10 17.67 25.03 12.57
CA LYS A 10 17.32 25.25 13.99
C LYS A 10 16.62 26.58 14.29
N GLN A 11 16.23 27.35 13.26
CA GLN A 11 15.45 28.57 13.39
C GLN A 11 13.96 28.26 13.59
N TRP A 12 13.27 29.12 14.32
CA TRP A 12 11.82 29.06 14.48
C TRP A 12 11.14 29.62 13.23
N THR A 13 10.27 28.82 12.63
CA THR A 13 9.58 29.17 11.38
C THR A 13 8.11 28.80 11.49
N ASP A 14 7.29 29.41 10.65
CA ASP A 14 5.85 29.14 10.62
C ASP A 14 5.59 27.68 10.21
N ASN A 15 4.82 26.96 11.02
CA ASN A 15 4.45 25.56 10.77
C ASN A 15 3.38 25.41 9.69
N ASP A 16 2.68 26.48 9.33
CA ASP A 16 1.66 26.46 8.27
C ASP A 16 2.32 26.43 6.88
N LYS A 17 3.57 26.88 6.78
CA LYS A 17 4.31 26.92 5.51
C LYS A 17 5.02 25.58 5.25
N LYS A 18 4.87 25.08 4.00
CA LYS A 18 5.53 23.85 3.54
C LYS A 18 7.06 23.91 3.59
N HIS A 19 7.64 25.10 3.47
CA HIS A 19 9.07 25.32 3.49
C HIS A 19 9.46 26.28 4.61
N CYS A 20 10.62 26.03 5.21
CA CYS A 20 11.22 26.93 6.17
C CYS A 20 11.53 28.28 5.50
N LEU A 21 11.13 29.37 6.13
CA LEU A 21 11.33 30.73 5.60
C LEU A 21 12.80 31.17 5.55
N PHE A 22 13.68 30.51 6.31
CA PHE A 22 15.09 30.90 6.44
C PHE A 22 16.05 30.09 5.58
N CYS A 23 15.79 28.78 5.44
CA CYS A 23 16.69 27.87 4.70
C CYS A 23 16.01 27.14 3.54
N GLY A 24 14.72 27.35 3.31
CA GLY A 24 13.96 26.69 2.24
C GLY A 24 13.70 25.20 2.45
N PHE A 25 14.12 24.61 3.58
CA PHE A 25 13.93 23.18 3.85
C PHE A 25 12.44 22.81 3.95
N GLU A 26 11.99 21.78 3.22
CA GLU A 26 10.60 21.31 3.24
C GLU A 26 10.29 20.63 4.58
N HIS A 27 9.33 21.20 5.31
CA HIS A 27 8.80 20.59 6.53
C HIS A 27 8.05 19.31 6.16
N HIS A 28 8.12 18.29 7.01
CA HIS A 28 7.40 17.02 6.83
C HIS A 28 7.77 16.20 5.57
N LYS A 29 8.93 16.44 4.93
CA LYS A 29 9.39 15.67 3.77
C LYS A 29 9.35 14.14 4.01
N GLN A 30 9.76 13.68 5.18
CA GLN A 30 9.69 12.25 5.55
C GLN A 30 8.25 11.73 5.61
N GLN A 31 7.34 12.47 6.26
CA GLN A 31 5.93 12.08 6.33
C GLN A 31 5.24 12.10 4.95
N LYS A 32 5.69 12.97 4.04
CA LYS A 32 5.20 13.01 2.66
C LYS A 32 5.67 11.78 1.88
N ILE A 33 6.94 11.38 2.03
CA ILE A 33 7.48 10.14 1.45
C ILE A 33 6.71 8.93 1.98
N GLU A 34 6.50 8.82 3.30
CA GLU A 34 5.71 7.74 3.90
C GLU A 34 4.26 7.71 3.37
N ARG A 35 3.62 8.88 3.25
CA ARG A 35 2.29 8.99 2.65
C ARG A 35 2.27 8.65 1.16
N GLU A 36 3.33 8.94 0.41
CA GLU A 36 3.46 8.52 -0.98
C GLU A 36 3.64 7.01 -1.12
N HIS A 37 4.39 6.38 -0.20
CA HIS A 37 4.48 4.92 -0.13
C HIS A 37 3.15 4.26 0.24
N LEU A 38 2.35 4.87 1.13
CA LEU A 38 1.00 4.43 1.49
C LEU A 38 -0.05 4.72 0.40
N LYS A 39 0.17 5.74 -0.43
CA LYS A 39 -0.69 6.09 -1.58
C LYS A 39 -0.43 5.25 -2.81
N LYS A 40 0.68 4.49 -2.87
CA LYS A 40 0.79 3.43 -3.86
C LYS A 40 -0.37 2.49 -3.55
N PRO A 41 -1.33 2.30 -4.47
CA PRO A 41 -2.35 1.31 -4.24
C PRO A 41 -1.59 0.01 -3.95
N LEU A 42 -1.83 -0.60 -2.79
CA LEU A 42 -1.67 -2.05 -2.69
C LEU A 42 -2.41 -2.55 -3.90
N ASP A 43 -1.67 -3.03 -4.90
CA ASP A 43 -2.11 -3.51 -6.21
C ASP A 43 -3.55 -3.99 -6.03
N ALA A 44 -4.55 -3.18 -6.40
CA ALA A 44 -5.95 -3.37 -5.97
C ALA A 44 -6.61 -4.57 -6.68
N GLY A 45 -5.78 -5.42 -7.28
CA GLY A 45 -6.14 -6.76 -7.69
C GLY A 45 -6.09 -7.67 -6.48
N PHE A 46 -7.07 -8.56 -6.44
CA PHE A 46 -7.07 -9.75 -5.60
C PHE A 46 -5.65 -10.38 -5.56
N PRO A 47 -5.13 -10.82 -4.39
CA PRO A 47 -3.75 -11.27 -4.21
C PRO A 47 -3.51 -12.65 -4.84
N PHE A 48 -3.83 -12.79 -6.11
CA PHE A 48 -3.48 -13.94 -6.92
C PHE A 48 -2.01 -13.87 -7.28
N ILE A 49 -1.36 -15.03 -7.25
CA ILE A 49 0.01 -15.16 -7.75
C ILE A 49 0.06 -14.73 -9.22
N LYS A 50 0.77 -13.62 -9.48
CA LYS A 50 1.01 -13.12 -10.84
C LYS A 50 2.04 -14.03 -11.52
N ILE A 51 1.62 -14.68 -12.60
CA ILE A 51 2.49 -15.44 -13.49
C ILE A 51 3.02 -14.46 -14.54
N GLN A 52 4.33 -14.18 -14.54
CA GLN A 52 4.93 -13.27 -15.51
C GLN A 52 5.43 -14.06 -16.74
N GLN A 53 5.43 -13.43 -17.91
CA GLN A 53 5.93 -14.07 -19.13
C GLN A 53 7.45 -14.30 -19.12
N THR A 54 8.18 -13.53 -18.29
CA THR A 54 9.62 -13.65 -18.05
C THR A 54 9.98 -14.78 -17.07
N ASP A 55 9.00 -15.44 -16.44
CA ASP A 55 9.27 -16.55 -15.52
C ASP A 55 9.76 -17.80 -16.30
N PRO A 56 10.80 -18.50 -15.83
CA PRO A 56 11.23 -19.76 -16.44
C PRO A 56 10.12 -20.82 -16.34
N ILE A 57 10.06 -21.70 -17.35
CA ILE A 57 8.95 -22.65 -17.58
C ILE A 57 8.57 -23.47 -16.33
N PHE A 58 9.55 -23.93 -15.56
CA PHE A 58 9.32 -24.67 -14.31
C PHE A 58 8.64 -23.83 -13.23
N ILE A 59 9.04 -22.57 -13.08
CA ILE A 59 8.43 -21.63 -12.12
C ILE A 59 7.01 -21.26 -12.58
N LYS A 60 6.80 -21.12 -13.89
CA LYS A 60 5.48 -20.87 -14.48
C LYS A 60 4.48 -21.98 -14.15
N ALA A 61 4.91 -23.24 -14.28
CA ALA A 61 4.10 -24.41 -13.95
C ALA A 61 3.76 -24.47 -12.46
N GLY A 62 4.75 -24.27 -11.59
CA GLY A 62 4.53 -24.23 -10.13
C GLY A 62 3.56 -23.13 -9.71
N LYS A 63 3.75 -21.91 -10.21
CA LYS A 63 2.83 -20.79 -9.96
C LYS A 63 1.41 -21.06 -10.46
N GLY A 64 1.27 -21.76 -11.60
CA GLY A 64 -0.02 -22.18 -12.15
C GLY A 64 -0.81 -23.09 -11.21
N VAL A 65 -0.15 -24.07 -10.59
CA VAL A 65 -0.77 -24.96 -9.59
C VAL A 65 -1.24 -24.17 -8.38
N VAL A 66 -0.41 -23.28 -7.85
CA VAL A 66 -0.77 -22.47 -6.68
C VAL A 66 -1.95 -21.53 -7.00
N LEU A 67 -1.98 -20.96 -8.20
CA LEU A 67 -3.10 -20.12 -8.66
C LEU A 67 -4.40 -20.93 -8.73
N PHE A 68 -4.36 -22.17 -9.22
CA PHE A 68 -5.53 -23.06 -9.28
C PHE A 68 -6.09 -23.34 -7.88
N PHE A 69 -5.22 -23.67 -6.91
CA PHE A 69 -5.64 -23.86 -5.52
C PHE A 69 -6.18 -22.59 -4.89
N GLN A 70 -5.58 -21.42 -5.16
CA GLN A 70 -6.14 -20.14 -4.69
C GLN A 70 -7.58 -19.95 -5.18
N ILE A 71 -7.84 -20.15 -6.47
CA ILE A 71 -9.20 -19.98 -7.03
C ILE A 71 -10.22 -20.89 -6.32
N ILE A 72 -9.87 -22.15 -6.10
CA ILE A 72 -10.75 -23.11 -5.40
C ILE A 72 -11.04 -22.63 -3.96
N VAL A 73 -10.00 -22.29 -3.20
CA VAL A 73 -10.15 -21.86 -1.81
C VAL A 73 -11.00 -20.60 -1.71
N TYR A 74 -10.75 -19.60 -2.57
CA TYR A 74 -11.55 -18.37 -2.58
C TYR A 74 -13.00 -18.62 -3.01
N GLY A 75 -13.24 -19.55 -3.93
CA GLY A 75 -14.60 -19.99 -4.28
C GLY A 75 -15.34 -20.59 -3.09
N ILE A 76 -14.69 -21.47 -2.32
CA ILE A 76 -15.26 -22.07 -1.11
C ILE A 76 -15.53 -21.00 -0.04
N VAL A 77 -14.58 -20.10 0.22
CA VAL A 77 -14.75 -19.02 1.20
C VAL A 77 -15.90 -18.10 0.80
N SER A 78 -16.01 -17.75 -0.48
CA SER A 78 -17.12 -16.96 -1.02
C SER A 78 -18.47 -17.65 -0.81
N LEU A 79 -18.54 -18.96 -1.08
CA LEU A 79 -19.74 -19.76 -0.84
C LEU A 79 -20.13 -19.78 0.64
N ILE A 80 -19.15 -19.98 1.54
CA ILE A 80 -19.38 -19.96 2.98
C ILE A 80 -19.86 -18.58 3.43
N MET A 81 -19.26 -17.49 2.94
CA MET A 81 -19.70 -16.12 3.26
C MET A 81 -21.11 -15.85 2.76
N TYR A 82 -21.47 -16.34 1.57
CA TYR A 82 -22.82 -16.21 1.03
C TYR A 82 -23.84 -16.94 1.91
N LEU A 83 -23.54 -18.18 2.29
CA LEU A 83 -24.38 -18.95 3.20
C LEU A 83 -24.47 -18.27 4.57
N ALA A 84 -23.36 -17.88 5.17
CA ALA A 84 -23.34 -17.16 6.44
C ALA A 84 -24.18 -15.88 6.40
N SER A 85 -24.09 -15.09 5.31
CA SER A 85 -24.89 -13.87 5.14
C SER A 85 -26.38 -14.19 4.99
N SER A 86 -26.73 -15.31 4.37
CA SER A 86 -28.12 -15.73 4.19
C SER A 86 -28.77 -16.26 5.49
N VAL A 87 -27.97 -16.74 6.44
CA VAL A 87 -28.45 -17.34 7.71
C VAL A 87 -28.67 -16.27 8.80
N VAL A 88 -28.14 -15.05 8.64
CA VAL A 88 -28.32 -13.92 9.59
C VAL A 88 -29.51 -13.02 9.18
N HIS A 89 -30.62 -13.63 8.74
CA HIS A 89 -31.91 -12.94 8.57
C HIS A 89 -32.92 -13.41 9.62
#